data_AF-A0A2H3TY34-F1
#
_entry.id   AF-A0A2H3TY34-F1
#
_cell.length_a   1.000
_cell.length_b   1.000
_cell.length_c   1.000
_cell.angle_alpha   90.00
_cell.angle_beta   90.00
_cell.angle_gamma   90.00
#
_symmetry.space_group_name_H-M   'P 1'
#
loop_
_entity.id
_entity.type
_entity.pdbx_description
1 polymer ?
#
loop_
_entity_poly.entity_id
_entity_poly.type
_entity_poly.pdbx_seq_one_letter_code
_entity_poly.pdbx_strand_id
1 'polypeptide(L)'
;MALSHDCCSISALSRLDHAVSQTRQYIQFVETQHDETSGAMFAAMLFLSHVSMRAGYPWTWQLERMHSLVLTMPPGPERQQYLEILGGLDMNVWIVGRQSAPLHIWATYCRGGEGIEDVTGLPRRLLDLISLVSRREDVSHELQQYADALPQTRDKITGVYRSLILSARIYLQEEPVAPLLSELFTLVRCLRQEIPGADLGILAFPAYTLGYHGQLLEYRTLAVDVLSAPSTTYLPDGTSVLRGSPLNAMRSYWASIGVLDFSLAGGCDSSEVGLW
;
A
#
# COMPACT_ATOMS: atom_id res chain seq x y z
N MET A 1 -2.85 -34.39 -20.76
CA MET A 1 -1.78 -33.45 -21.15
C MET A 1 -1.72 -32.36 -20.09
N ALA A 2 -0.73 -32.41 -19.22
CA ALA A 2 -0.47 -31.38 -18.22
C ALA A 2 0.58 -30.44 -18.81
N LEU A 3 0.21 -29.19 -19.08
CA LEU A 3 1.12 -28.17 -19.58
C LEU A 3 1.58 -27.28 -18.41
N SER A 4 2.90 -27.15 -18.37
CA SER A 4 3.74 -26.32 -17.51
C SER A 4 3.10 -25.06 -16.92
N HIS A 5 3.08 -24.96 -15.58
CA HIS A 5 2.77 -23.71 -14.88
C HIS A 5 3.88 -23.22 -13.93
N ASP A 6 4.97 -23.98 -13.72
CA ASP A 6 5.91 -23.70 -12.63
C ASP A 6 7.26 -23.06 -13.02
N CYS A 7 7.54 -22.79 -14.30
CA CYS A 7 8.83 -22.22 -14.71
C CYS A 7 8.91 -20.66 -14.66
N CYS A 8 7.81 -19.97 -14.35
CA CYS A 8 7.76 -18.50 -14.47
C CYS A 8 8.00 -17.71 -13.16
N SER A 9 8.03 -18.31 -11.98
CA SER A 9 8.08 -17.52 -10.72
C SER A 9 9.49 -17.10 -10.31
N ILE A 10 10.47 -18.02 -10.30
CA ILE A 10 11.81 -17.73 -9.79
C ILE A 10 12.62 -16.84 -10.74
N SER A 11 12.52 -17.08 -12.05
CA SER A 11 13.26 -16.30 -13.05
C SER A 11 12.70 -14.88 -13.24
N ALA A 12 11.43 -14.65 -12.93
CA ALA A 12 10.81 -13.33 -13.00
C ALA A 12 11.17 -12.50 -11.77
N LEU A 13 11.16 -13.10 -10.57
CA LEU A 13 11.58 -12.44 -9.34
C LEU A 13 13.07 -12.10 -9.35
N SER A 14 13.94 -12.97 -9.86
CA SER A 14 15.37 -12.66 -10.00
C SER A 14 15.64 -11.55 -11.02
N ARG A 15 14.86 -11.51 -12.12
CA ARG A 15 14.90 -10.39 -13.09
C ARG A 15 14.40 -9.09 -12.46
N LEU A 16 13.39 -9.15 -11.60
CA LEU A 16 12.91 -7.99 -10.87
C LEU A 16 13.96 -7.46 -9.89
N ASP A 17 14.54 -8.35 -9.09
CA ASP A 17 15.58 -8.00 -8.12
C ASP A 17 16.80 -7.38 -8.81
N HIS A 18 17.18 -7.95 -9.95
CA HIS A 18 18.22 -7.39 -10.81
C HIS A 18 17.84 -6.01 -11.36
N ALA A 19 16.62 -5.83 -11.86
CA ALA A 19 16.14 -4.54 -12.38
C ALA A 19 16.06 -3.46 -11.29
N VAL A 20 15.58 -3.81 -10.09
CA VAL A 20 15.56 -2.93 -8.92
C VAL A 20 16.99 -2.53 -8.54
N SER A 21 17.90 -3.50 -8.46
CA SER A 21 19.31 -3.27 -8.11
C SER A 21 20.04 -2.40 -9.15
N GLN A 22 19.89 -2.71 -10.44
CA GLN A 22 20.47 -1.93 -11.53
C GLN A 22 19.92 -0.51 -11.56
N THR A 23 18.62 -0.34 -11.32
CA THR A 23 18.04 1.01 -11.33
C THR A 23 18.45 1.81 -10.11
N ARG A 24 18.61 1.18 -8.94
CA ARG A 24 19.21 1.82 -7.76
C ARG A 24 20.63 2.31 -8.08
N GLN A 25 21.47 1.47 -8.68
CA GLN A 25 22.82 1.84 -9.09
C GLN A 25 22.81 2.95 -10.15
N TYR A 26 21.90 2.90 -11.12
CA TYR A 26 21.78 3.90 -12.17
C TYR A 26 21.33 5.26 -11.60
N ILE A 27 20.35 5.28 -10.69
CA ILE A 27 19.91 6.52 -10.01
C ILE A 27 21.07 7.12 -9.21
N GLN A 28 21.80 6.32 -8.43
CA GLN A 28 22.98 6.77 -7.69
C GLN A 28 24.08 7.29 -8.63
N PHE A 29 24.28 6.66 -9.79
CA PHE A 29 25.24 7.12 -10.78
C PHE A 29 24.81 8.46 -11.39
N VAL A 30 23.54 8.62 -11.76
CA VAL A 30 23.01 9.87 -12.34
C VAL A 30 23.03 11.03 -11.32
N GLU A 31 22.85 10.76 -10.02
CA GLU A 31 23.04 11.76 -8.95
C GLU A 31 24.43 12.41 -9.01
N THR A 32 25.45 11.65 -9.40
CA THR A 32 26.82 12.18 -9.52
C THR A 32 27.08 12.96 -10.81
N GLN A 33 26.22 12.84 -11.82
CA GLN A 33 26.48 13.34 -13.19
C GLN A 33 25.74 14.65 -13.54
N HIS A 34 24.81 15.16 -12.72
CA HIS A 34 24.13 16.45 -12.93
C HIS A 34 23.45 16.63 -14.30
N ASP A 35 23.16 15.55 -15.03
CA ASP A 35 22.62 15.63 -16.38
C ASP A 35 21.08 15.51 -16.39
N GLU A 36 20.42 16.36 -17.19
CA GLU A 36 18.97 16.49 -17.30
C GLU A 36 18.35 15.29 -18.03
N THR A 37 18.12 14.20 -17.30
CA THR A 37 17.27 13.08 -17.77
C THR A 37 16.10 12.87 -16.83
N SER A 38 15.23 13.89 -16.68
CA SER A 38 14.16 13.84 -15.68
C SER A 38 13.01 12.89 -16.05
N GLY A 39 12.53 12.90 -17.30
CA GLY A 39 11.29 12.18 -17.69
C GLY A 39 11.41 10.66 -17.72
N ALA A 40 12.40 10.10 -18.43
CA ALA A 40 12.60 8.66 -18.52
C ALA A 40 13.00 8.05 -17.16
N MET A 41 13.85 8.76 -16.39
CA MET A 41 14.23 8.36 -15.04
C MET A 41 13.03 8.40 -14.10
N PHE A 42 12.20 9.44 -14.16
CA PHE A 42 10.96 9.52 -13.39
C PHE A 42 10.02 8.37 -13.70
N ALA A 43 9.79 8.07 -14.98
CA ALA A 43 8.96 6.94 -15.40
C ALA A 43 9.50 5.59 -14.87
N ALA A 44 10.82 5.38 -14.94
CA ALA A 44 11.47 4.18 -14.40
C ALA A 44 11.32 4.08 -12.86
N MET A 45 11.56 5.17 -12.13
CA MET A 45 11.37 5.24 -10.68
C MET A 45 9.92 4.97 -10.28
N LEU A 46 8.96 5.56 -11.00
CA LEU A 46 7.53 5.36 -10.75
C LEU A 46 7.14 3.90 -11.00
N PHE A 47 7.56 3.34 -12.14
CA PHE A 47 7.28 1.96 -12.50
C PHE A 47 7.84 0.98 -11.46
N LEU A 48 9.10 1.16 -11.05
CA LEU A 48 9.70 0.31 -10.02
C LEU A 48 9.03 0.48 -8.67
N SER A 49 8.63 1.69 -8.28
CA SER A 49 7.87 1.90 -7.05
C SER A 49 6.58 1.09 -7.05
N HIS A 50 5.83 1.13 -8.16
CA HIS A 50 4.62 0.33 -8.32
C HIS A 50 4.90 -1.16 -8.29
N VAL A 51 5.93 -1.63 -8.99
CA VAL A 51 6.23 -3.06 -9.04
C VAL A 51 6.75 -3.57 -7.71
N SER A 52 7.66 -2.86 -7.05
CA SER A 52 8.16 -3.20 -5.71
C SER A 52 7.04 -3.22 -4.68
N MET A 53 6.19 -2.18 -4.64
CA MET A 53 5.00 -2.13 -3.79
C MET A 53 4.11 -3.36 -4.01
N ARG A 54 3.84 -3.70 -5.28
CA ARG A 54 2.96 -4.81 -5.65
C ARG A 54 3.59 -6.17 -5.40
N ALA A 55 4.91 -6.29 -5.49
CA ALA A 55 5.63 -7.53 -5.26
C ALA A 55 6.03 -7.71 -3.78
N GLY A 56 5.66 -6.77 -2.90
CA GLY A 56 5.98 -6.83 -1.47
C GLY A 56 7.47 -6.63 -1.19
N TYR A 57 8.20 -5.97 -2.09
CA TYR A 57 9.58 -5.56 -1.85
C TYR A 57 9.60 -4.24 -1.07
N PRO A 58 10.62 -4.01 -0.24
CA PRO A 58 10.84 -2.70 0.34
C PRO A 58 10.92 -1.63 -0.76
N TRP A 59 10.19 -0.54 -0.56
CA TRP A 59 10.04 0.53 -1.53
C TRP A 59 9.92 1.87 -0.80
N THR A 60 9.76 2.97 -1.54
CA THR A 60 9.71 4.37 -1.08
C THR A 60 11.05 5.11 -0.93
N TRP A 61 12.20 4.44 -1.05
CA TRP A 61 13.52 5.11 -1.00
C TRP A 61 13.71 6.14 -2.12
N GLN A 62 13.01 5.97 -3.24
CA GLN A 62 13.03 6.84 -4.42
C GLN A 62 11.94 7.94 -4.41
N LEU A 63 10.96 7.89 -3.48
CA LEU A 63 9.83 8.84 -3.47
C LEU A 63 10.30 10.28 -3.25
N GLU A 64 11.27 10.50 -2.35
CA GLU A 64 11.80 11.83 -2.06
C GLU A 64 12.48 12.46 -3.29
N ARG A 65 13.20 11.64 -4.06
CA ARG A 65 13.84 12.08 -5.30
C ARG A 65 12.81 12.40 -6.37
N MET A 66 11.83 11.53 -6.60
CA MET A 66 10.73 11.78 -7.52
C MET A 66 9.97 13.06 -7.16
N HIS A 67 9.65 13.25 -5.88
CA HIS A 67 8.99 14.45 -5.39
C HIS A 67 9.83 15.70 -5.69
N SER A 68 11.13 15.68 -5.40
CA SER A 68 12.04 16.80 -5.69
C SER A 68 12.07 17.16 -7.18
N LEU A 69 12.12 16.16 -8.07
CA LEU A 69 12.08 16.38 -9.52
C LEU A 69 10.76 17.02 -9.96
N VAL A 70 9.63 16.55 -9.43
CA VAL A 70 8.31 17.13 -9.75
C VAL A 70 8.21 18.58 -9.26
N LEU A 71 8.83 18.92 -8.12
CA LEU A 71 8.85 20.30 -7.63
C LEU A 71 9.67 21.26 -8.50
N THR A 72 10.67 20.76 -9.25
CA THR A 72 11.42 21.58 -10.23
C THR A 72 10.64 21.85 -11.51
N MET A 73 9.57 21.11 -11.78
CA MET A 73 8.72 21.35 -12.94
C MET A 73 7.95 22.68 -12.78
N PRO A 74 7.69 23.40 -13.89
CA PRO A 74 6.84 24.58 -13.85
C PRO A 74 5.45 24.22 -13.32
N PRO A 75 4.79 25.12 -12.57
CA PRO A 75 3.43 24.90 -12.12
C PRO A 75 2.50 24.74 -13.33
N GLY A 76 1.70 23.67 -13.33
CA GLY A 76 0.80 23.35 -14.42
C GLY A 76 0.11 22.00 -14.23
N PRO A 77 -0.81 21.62 -15.13
CA PRO A 77 -1.59 20.39 -15.03
C PRO A 77 -0.74 19.12 -14.97
N GLU A 78 0.35 19.07 -15.74
CA GLU A 78 1.28 17.94 -15.76
C GLU A 78 1.97 17.73 -14.41
N ARG A 79 2.47 18.82 -13.79
CA ARG A 79 3.04 18.76 -12.45
C ARG A 79 2.01 18.28 -11.43
N GLN A 80 0.76 18.77 -11.51
CA GLN A 80 -0.31 18.34 -10.61
C GLN A 80 -0.60 16.85 -10.75
N GLN A 81 -0.68 16.36 -11.99
CA GLN A 81 -0.90 14.93 -12.25
C GLN A 81 0.21 14.07 -11.62
N TYR A 82 1.48 14.48 -11.73
CA TYR A 82 2.57 13.76 -11.07
C TYR A 82 2.50 13.84 -9.55
N LEU A 83 2.14 15.00 -8.99
CA LEU A 83 1.93 15.13 -7.54
C LEU A 83 0.79 14.24 -7.04
N GLU A 84 -0.28 14.05 -7.81
CA GLU A 84 -1.39 13.16 -7.45
C GLU A 84 -0.96 11.69 -7.47
N ILE A 85 -0.25 11.26 -8.51
CA ILE A 85 0.30 9.90 -8.59
C ILE A 85 1.24 9.63 -7.40
N LEU A 86 2.18 10.55 -7.14
CA LEU A 86 3.10 10.42 -6.01
C LEU A 86 2.39 10.51 -4.67
N GLY A 87 1.38 11.38 -4.55
CA GLY A 87 0.54 11.53 -3.37
C GLY A 87 -0.19 10.24 -3.05
N GLY A 88 -0.75 9.59 -4.06
CA GLY A 88 -1.38 8.28 -3.96
C GLY A 88 -0.39 7.26 -3.42
N LEU A 89 0.81 7.15 -4.02
CA LEU A 89 1.87 6.24 -3.56
C LEU A 89 2.41 6.56 -2.15
N ASP A 90 2.42 7.82 -1.75
CA ASP A 90 2.91 8.26 -0.44
C ASP A 90 1.90 8.03 0.70
N MET A 91 0.67 7.59 0.40
CA MET A 91 -0.36 7.41 1.43
C MET A 91 -0.10 6.24 2.38
N ASN A 92 -0.50 6.42 3.65
CA ASN A 92 -0.47 5.38 4.67
C ASN A 92 -1.35 4.15 4.35
N VAL A 93 -2.29 4.27 3.40
CA VAL A 93 -3.05 3.11 2.90
C VAL A 93 -2.11 2.04 2.30
N TRP A 94 -0.91 2.45 1.90
CA TRP A 94 0.12 1.59 1.31
C TRP A 94 1.31 1.34 2.25
N ILE A 95 1.11 1.43 3.58
CA ILE A 95 2.18 1.33 4.60
C ILE A 95 3.07 0.08 4.49
N VAL A 96 2.62 -0.94 3.76
CA VAL A 96 3.32 -2.19 3.57
C VAL A 96 4.60 -2.00 2.75
N GLY A 97 5.76 -2.23 3.39
CA GLY A 97 7.07 -2.20 2.73
C GLY A 97 7.69 -0.81 2.59
N ARG A 98 7.12 0.21 3.23
CA ARG A 98 7.66 1.57 3.26
C ARG A 98 9.03 1.62 3.95
N GLN A 99 10.03 2.23 3.31
CA GLN A 99 11.40 2.38 3.84
C GLN A 99 11.75 3.80 4.29
N SER A 100 10.96 4.81 3.88
CA SER A 100 11.21 6.23 4.16
C SER A 100 10.06 6.84 4.96
N ALA A 101 10.31 7.97 5.63
CA ALA A 101 9.25 8.72 6.31
C ALA A 101 8.15 9.18 5.31
N PRO A 102 6.89 9.36 5.75
CA PRO A 102 5.84 9.99 4.97
C PRO A 102 6.23 11.41 4.55
N LEU A 103 6.08 11.72 3.25
CA LEU A 103 6.32 13.05 2.70
C LEU A 103 5.06 13.93 2.77
N HIS A 104 3.91 13.33 3.04
CA HIS A 104 2.60 13.95 3.11
C HIS A 104 2.24 14.71 1.83
N ILE A 105 2.62 14.17 0.67
CA ILE A 105 2.45 14.80 -0.65
C ILE A 105 0.96 15.09 -0.88
N TRP A 106 0.09 14.10 -0.64
CA TRP A 106 -1.34 14.27 -0.84
C TRP A 106 -1.92 15.41 0.01
N ALA A 107 -1.62 15.38 1.31
CA ALA A 107 -2.10 16.39 2.26
C ALA A 107 -1.63 17.81 1.91
N THR A 108 -0.47 17.91 1.24
CA THR A 108 0.17 19.18 0.88
C THR A 108 -0.32 19.73 -0.45
N TYR A 109 -0.54 18.87 -1.47
CA TYR A 109 -0.73 19.31 -2.85
C TYR A 109 -2.00 18.81 -3.55
N CYS A 110 -2.67 17.77 -3.04
CA CYS A 110 -3.72 17.06 -3.80
C CYS A 110 -5.15 17.26 -3.25
N ARG A 111 -5.25 17.88 -2.06
CA ARG A 111 -6.53 18.08 -1.34
C ARG A 111 -7.50 19.02 -2.07
N GLY A 112 -8.78 18.86 -1.75
CA GLY A 112 -9.85 19.77 -2.18
C GLY A 112 -10.48 19.42 -3.52
N GLY A 113 -10.13 18.27 -4.10
CA GLY A 113 -10.78 17.74 -5.29
C GLY A 113 -12.05 16.93 -4.98
N GLU A 114 -12.91 16.77 -5.98
CA GLU A 114 -14.13 15.96 -5.91
C GLU A 114 -14.01 14.68 -6.75
N GLY A 115 -14.93 13.74 -6.55
CA GLY A 115 -15.00 12.49 -7.32
C GLY A 115 -14.13 11.35 -6.79
N ILE A 116 -13.84 10.41 -7.68
CA ILE A 116 -13.00 9.23 -7.43
C ILE A 116 -11.62 9.51 -8.02
N GLU A 117 -10.55 9.18 -7.29
CA GLU A 117 -9.21 9.27 -7.84
C GLU A 117 -8.83 8.01 -8.61
N ASP A 118 -8.17 8.21 -9.75
CA ASP A 118 -7.99 7.19 -10.78
C ASP A 118 -7.02 6.07 -10.40
N VAL A 119 -5.97 6.35 -9.63
CA VAL A 119 -4.94 5.35 -9.27
C VAL A 119 -5.43 4.42 -8.17
N THR A 120 -6.09 4.96 -7.15
CA THR A 120 -6.55 4.24 -5.96
C THR A 120 -7.98 3.72 -6.09
N GLY A 121 -8.80 4.32 -6.96
CA GLY A 121 -10.23 4.03 -7.07
C GLY A 121 -11.04 4.48 -5.85
N LEU A 122 -10.45 5.31 -4.99
CA LEU A 122 -11.09 5.78 -3.75
C LEU A 122 -11.64 7.21 -3.91
N PRO A 123 -12.69 7.57 -3.15
CA PRO A 123 -13.21 8.93 -3.14
C PRO A 123 -12.14 9.92 -2.66
N ARG A 124 -11.93 11.01 -3.40
CA ARG A 124 -10.92 12.03 -3.06
C ARG A 124 -11.11 12.58 -1.65
N ARG A 125 -12.36 12.81 -1.22
CA ARG A 125 -12.66 13.26 0.14
C ARG A 125 -12.21 12.27 1.23
N LEU A 126 -12.29 10.97 0.96
CA LEU A 126 -11.77 9.95 1.89
C LEU A 126 -10.24 9.98 1.92
N LEU A 127 -9.60 10.12 0.76
CA LEU A 127 -8.13 10.24 0.66
C LEU A 127 -7.63 11.49 1.38
N ASP A 128 -8.33 12.62 1.27
CA ASP A 128 -8.03 13.85 1.99
C ASP A 128 -8.03 13.61 3.50
N LEU A 129 -9.05 12.97 4.06
CA LEU A 129 -9.12 12.66 5.49
C LEU A 129 -7.99 11.72 5.92
N ILE A 130 -7.74 10.64 5.18
CA ILE A 130 -6.66 9.70 5.50
C ILE A 130 -5.28 10.38 5.38
N SER A 131 -5.11 11.33 4.45
CA SER A 131 -3.88 12.10 4.31
C SER A 131 -3.61 12.97 5.54
N LEU A 132 -4.65 13.50 6.19
CA LEU A 132 -4.53 14.28 7.43
C LEU A 132 -4.22 13.39 8.63
N VAL A 133 -4.83 12.20 8.68
CA VAL A 133 -4.48 11.17 9.67
C VAL A 133 -2.99 10.83 9.62
N SER A 134 -2.40 10.78 8.42
CA SER A 134 -0.96 10.53 8.25
C SER A 134 -0.08 11.58 8.94
N ARG A 135 -0.56 12.83 9.04
CA ARG A 135 0.09 13.94 9.73
C ARG A 135 -0.24 14.00 11.22
N ARG A 136 -1.03 13.04 11.72
CA ARG A 136 -1.60 13.04 13.08
C ARG A 136 -2.46 14.27 13.37
N GLU A 137 -3.10 14.82 12.33
CA GLU A 137 -4.14 15.82 12.52
C GLU A 137 -5.40 15.10 13.00
N ASP A 138 -6.02 15.62 14.07
CA ASP A 138 -7.29 15.11 14.55
C ASP A 138 -8.39 15.47 13.54
N VAL A 139 -8.87 14.45 12.86
CA VAL A 139 -10.01 14.48 11.93
C VAL A 139 -11.04 13.42 12.32
N SER A 140 -11.05 13.01 13.59
CA SER A 140 -11.91 11.94 14.11
C SER A 140 -13.39 12.23 13.85
N HIS A 141 -13.79 13.49 14.05
CA HIS A 141 -15.16 13.93 13.83
C HIS A 141 -15.55 13.92 12.35
N GLU A 142 -14.70 14.41 11.45
CA GLU A 142 -14.93 14.41 10.01
C GLU A 142 -14.98 12.99 9.44
N LEU A 143 -14.12 12.09 9.94
CA LEU A 143 -14.16 10.66 9.61
C LEU A 143 -15.49 10.03 10.04
N GLN A 144 -15.98 10.35 11.24
CA GLN A 144 -17.27 9.86 11.72
C GLN A 144 -18.43 10.41 10.88
N GLN A 145 -18.45 11.71 10.61
CA GLN A 145 -19.46 12.32 9.73
C GLN A 145 -19.47 11.69 8.33
N TYR A 146 -18.28 11.42 7.77
CA TYR A 146 -18.18 10.74 6.49
C TYR A 146 -18.75 9.32 6.57
N ALA A 147 -18.44 8.56 7.63
CA ALA A 147 -18.99 7.22 7.84
C ALA A 147 -20.52 7.19 8.01
N ASP A 148 -21.08 8.19 8.70
CA ASP A 148 -22.52 8.32 8.92
C ASP A 148 -23.27 8.69 7.63
N ALA A 149 -22.62 9.45 6.73
CA ALA A 149 -23.16 9.80 5.42
C ALA A 149 -23.09 8.65 4.41
N LEU A 150 -22.27 7.62 4.65
CA LEU A 150 -22.21 6.45 3.77
C LEU A 150 -23.54 5.68 3.80
N PRO A 151 -23.98 5.12 2.67
CA PRO A 151 -25.14 4.24 2.64
C PRO A 151 -25.07 3.14 3.70
N GLN A 152 -26.21 2.76 4.25
CA GLN A 152 -26.32 1.61 5.16
C GLN A 152 -26.43 0.29 4.38
N THR A 153 -26.42 0.35 3.05
CA THR A 153 -26.41 -0.82 2.18
C THR A 153 -25.13 -1.63 2.40
N ARG A 154 -25.29 -2.95 2.45
CA ARG A 154 -24.16 -3.90 2.54
C ARG A 154 -23.59 -4.17 1.15
N ASP A 155 -23.20 -3.12 0.44
CA ASP A 155 -22.42 -3.28 -0.78
C ASP A 155 -20.93 -3.28 -0.46
N LYS A 156 -20.16 -3.98 -1.31
CA LYS A 156 -18.73 -4.23 -1.10
C LYS A 156 -17.92 -2.93 -1.00
N ILE A 157 -18.26 -1.95 -1.82
CA ILE A 157 -17.52 -0.68 -1.93
C ILE A 157 -17.71 0.15 -0.67
N THR A 158 -18.96 0.28 -0.21
CA THR A 158 -19.26 0.95 1.07
C THR A 158 -18.57 0.25 2.24
N GLY A 159 -18.54 -1.09 2.24
CA GLY A 159 -17.80 -1.87 3.23
C GLY A 159 -16.29 -1.56 3.22
N VAL A 160 -15.67 -1.47 2.04
CA VAL A 160 -14.26 -1.05 1.92
C VAL A 160 -14.05 0.33 2.53
N TYR A 161 -14.88 1.33 2.19
CA TYR A 161 -14.75 2.68 2.72
C TYR A 161 -14.88 2.72 4.24
N ARG A 162 -15.87 2.00 4.81
CA ARG A 162 -16.03 1.88 6.27
C ARG A 162 -14.80 1.25 6.92
N SER A 163 -14.20 0.22 6.31
CA SER A 163 -12.99 -0.42 6.84
C SER A 163 -11.79 0.51 6.87
N LEU A 164 -11.63 1.37 5.85
CA LEU A 164 -10.58 2.39 5.81
C LEU A 164 -10.78 3.46 6.88
N ILE A 165 -12.03 3.90 7.09
CA ILE A 165 -12.37 4.89 8.13
C ILE A 165 -12.09 4.33 9.54
N LEU A 166 -12.55 3.11 9.83
CA LEU A 166 -12.27 2.45 11.11
C LEU A 166 -10.76 2.32 11.35
N SER A 167 -10.01 1.98 10.31
CA SER A 167 -8.55 1.88 10.39
C SER A 167 -7.89 3.21 10.72
N ALA A 168 -8.34 4.28 10.06
CA ALA A 168 -7.88 5.65 10.33
C ALA A 168 -8.20 6.10 11.76
N ARG A 169 -9.40 5.81 12.27
CA ARG A 169 -9.80 6.14 13.65
C ARG A 169 -8.99 5.39 14.69
N ILE A 170 -8.75 4.09 14.47
CA ILE A 170 -7.87 3.28 15.34
C ILE A 170 -6.46 3.88 15.38
N TYR A 171 -5.95 4.37 14.24
CA TYR A 171 -4.62 4.98 14.15
C TYR A 171 -4.50 6.29 14.95
N LEU A 172 -5.56 7.11 15.01
CA LEU A 172 -5.58 8.36 15.77
C LEU A 172 -5.64 8.16 17.31
N GLN A 173 -6.04 6.97 17.79
CA GLN A 173 -6.01 6.57 19.22
C GLN A 173 -6.78 7.44 20.23
N GLU A 174 -7.89 8.06 19.83
CA GLU A 174 -8.71 8.89 20.75
C GLU A 174 -9.85 8.14 21.44
N GLU A 175 -10.13 6.90 21.02
CA GLU A 175 -11.24 6.07 21.49
C GLU A 175 -10.77 4.73 22.08
N PRO A 176 -11.60 4.04 22.89
CA PRO A 176 -11.33 2.65 23.23
C PRO A 176 -11.17 1.83 21.94
N VAL A 177 -9.96 1.35 21.71
CA VAL A 177 -9.58 0.69 20.44
C VAL A 177 -10.27 -0.68 20.27
N ALA A 178 -10.62 -1.35 21.36
CA ALA A 178 -11.22 -2.68 21.35
C ALA A 178 -12.54 -2.80 20.55
N PRO A 179 -13.57 -1.96 20.76
CA PRO A 179 -14.80 -2.02 19.96
C PRO A 179 -14.55 -1.74 18.47
N LEU A 180 -13.71 -0.74 18.14
CA LEU A 180 -13.37 -0.42 16.76
C LEU A 180 -12.63 -1.57 16.08
N LEU A 181 -11.72 -2.25 16.78
CA LEU A 181 -11.04 -3.44 16.27
C LEU A 181 -12.00 -4.61 16.02
N SER A 182 -12.96 -4.84 16.91
CA SER A 182 -13.96 -5.90 16.74
C SER A 182 -14.86 -5.64 15.53
N GLU A 183 -15.27 -4.39 15.33
CA GLU A 183 -16.02 -3.96 14.15
C GLU A 183 -15.19 -4.13 12.88
N LEU A 184 -13.95 -3.63 12.88
CA LEU A 184 -13.03 -3.76 11.75
C LEU A 184 -12.79 -5.24 11.39
N PHE A 185 -12.60 -6.11 12.39
CA PHE A 185 -12.41 -7.54 12.18
C PHE A 185 -13.61 -8.17 11.49
N THR A 186 -14.82 -7.86 11.98
CA THR A 186 -16.06 -8.37 11.39
C THR A 186 -16.19 -7.94 9.94
N LEU A 187 -15.92 -6.67 9.66
CA LEU A 187 -16.04 -6.08 8.34
C LEU A 187 -15.02 -6.65 7.35
N VAL A 188 -13.73 -6.70 7.73
CA VAL A 188 -12.66 -7.27 6.89
C VAL A 188 -12.95 -8.75 6.60
N ARG A 189 -13.44 -9.52 7.59
CA ARG A 189 -13.81 -10.92 7.40
C ARG A 189 -14.94 -11.09 6.38
N CYS A 190 -15.97 -10.25 6.44
CA CYS A 190 -17.06 -10.27 5.46
C CYS A 190 -16.56 -9.87 4.06
N LEU A 191 -15.82 -8.76 3.95
CA LEU A 191 -15.26 -8.31 2.68
C LEU A 191 -14.33 -9.35 2.05
N ARG A 192 -13.52 -10.05 2.85
CA ARG A 192 -12.66 -11.14 2.40
C ARG A 192 -13.42 -12.30 1.76
N GLN A 193 -14.64 -12.58 2.20
CA GLN A 193 -15.51 -13.61 1.63
C GLN A 193 -16.21 -13.12 0.36
N GLU A 194 -16.51 -11.82 0.28
CA GLU A 194 -17.25 -11.21 -0.83
C GLU A 194 -16.36 -10.76 -1.99
N ILE A 195 -15.12 -10.37 -1.73
CA ILE A 195 -14.13 -9.96 -2.72
C ILE A 195 -13.40 -11.22 -3.21
N PRO A 196 -13.53 -11.60 -4.50
CA PRO A 196 -12.81 -12.74 -5.05
C PRO A 196 -11.31 -12.56 -4.83
N GLY A 197 -10.60 -13.66 -4.51
CA GLY A 197 -9.28 -13.69 -3.87
C GLY A 197 -8.11 -12.98 -4.57
N ALA A 198 -8.34 -12.29 -5.68
CA ALA A 198 -7.36 -11.54 -6.47
C ALA A 198 -7.34 -10.02 -6.22
N ASP A 199 -8.33 -9.42 -5.55
CA ASP A 199 -8.43 -7.95 -5.40
C ASP A 199 -8.42 -7.47 -3.94
N LEU A 200 -7.78 -8.24 -3.07
CA LEU A 200 -7.74 -7.95 -1.64
C LEU A 200 -6.73 -6.86 -1.26
N GLY A 201 -5.96 -6.35 -2.23
CA GLY A 201 -4.99 -5.27 -2.01
C GLY A 201 -5.62 -4.00 -1.42
N ILE A 202 -6.89 -3.72 -1.73
CA ILE A 202 -7.63 -2.58 -1.16
C ILE A 202 -7.88 -2.73 0.36
N LEU A 203 -7.81 -3.94 0.88
CA LEU A 203 -7.94 -4.25 2.31
C LEU A 203 -6.59 -4.29 3.03
N ALA A 204 -5.48 -3.95 2.37
CA ALA A 204 -4.15 -4.04 2.99
C ALA A 204 -4.04 -3.16 4.26
N PHE A 205 -4.54 -1.92 4.23
CA PHE A 205 -4.52 -1.05 5.40
C PHE A 205 -5.42 -1.52 6.55
N PRO A 206 -6.68 -1.94 6.29
CA PRO A 206 -7.51 -2.64 7.29
C PRO A 206 -6.85 -3.88 7.89
N ALA A 207 -6.30 -4.77 7.06
CA ALA A 207 -5.63 -5.97 7.52
C ALA A 207 -4.37 -5.65 8.35
N TYR A 208 -3.58 -4.68 7.91
CA TYR A 208 -2.44 -4.18 8.68
C TYR A 208 -2.87 -3.69 10.06
N THR A 209 -3.91 -2.87 10.12
CA THR A 209 -4.41 -2.28 11.36
C THR A 209 -4.88 -3.37 12.34
N LEU A 210 -5.58 -4.40 11.83
CA LEU A 210 -5.97 -5.58 12.61
C LEU A 210 -4.76 -6.37 13.14
N GLY A 211 -3.77 -6.64 12.28
CA GLY A 211 -2.59 -7.41 12.67
C GLY A 211 -1.70 -6.67 13.68
N TYR A 212 -1.59 -5.34 13.54
CA TYR A 212 -0.74 -4.51 14.38
C TYR A 212 -1.37 -4.22 15.76
N HIS A 213 -2.63 -3.79 15.80
CA HIS A 213 -3.31 -3.45 17.05
C HIS A 213 -4.03 -4.65 17.70
N GLY A 214 -4.27 -5.73 16.95
CA GLY A 214 -4.92 -6.93 17.44
C GLY A 214 -4.01 -7.79 18.32
N GLN A 215 -4.45 -8.03 19.54
CA GLN A 215 -3.81 -8.99 20.46
C GLN A 215 -4.34 -10.42 20.29
N LEU A 216 -5.53 -10.58 19.71
CA LEU A 216 -6.15 -11.87 19.48
C LEU A 216 -5.53 -12.57 18.26
N LEU A 217 -5.27 -13.87 18.40
CA LEU A 217 -4.69 -14.70 17.34
C LEU A 217 -5.53 -14.63 16.05
N GLU A 218 -6.86 -14.67 16.17
CA GLU A 218 -7.78 -14.58 15.04
C GLU A 218 -7.62 -13.30 14.21
N TYR A 219 -7.30 -12.16 14.83
CA TYR A 219 -7.11 -10.89 14.10
C TYR A 219 -5.84 -10.96 13.26
N ARG A 220 -4.77 -11.51 13.84
CA ARG A 220 -3.49 -11.72 13.16
C ARG A 220 -3.61 -12.74 12.04
N THR A 221 -4.35 -13.83 12.24
CA THR A 221 -4.61 -14.85 11.21
C THR A 221 -5.38 -14.26 10.04
N LEU A 222 -6.45 -13.52 10.29
CA LEU A 222 -7.21 -12.85 9.22
C LEU A 222 -6.36 -11.83 8.48
N ALA A 223 -5.58 -11.02 9.20
CA ALA A 223 -4.65 -10.08 8.60
C ALA A 223 -3.68 -10.81 7.65
N VAL A 224 -3.02 -11.86 8.14
CA VAL A 224 -2.11 -12.69 7.32
C VAL A 224 -2.83 -13.25 6.10
N ASP A 225 -4.03 -13.82 6.21
CA ASP A 225 -4.77 -14.35 5.05
C ASP A 225 -5.03 -13.28 3.99
N VAL A 226 -5.55 -12.11 4.39
CA VAL A 226 -5.81 -10.98 3.46
C VAL A 226 -4.53 -10.51 2.78
N LEU A 227 -3.42 -10.42 3.52
CA LEU A 227 -2.14 -9.91 3.03
C LEU A 227 -1.33 -10.96 2.26
N SER A 228 -1.61 -12.24 2.48
CA SER A 228 -1.03 -13.37 1.76
C SER A 228 -1.73 -13.63 0.43
N ALA A 229 -2.95 -13.12 0.26
CA ALA A 229 -3.75 -13.43 -0.90
C ALA A 229 -3.07 -12.96 -2.20
N PRO A 230 -2.87 -13.87 -3.17
CA PRO A 230 -2.26 -13.51 -4.44
C PRO A 230 -3.17 -12.52 -5.15
N SER A 231 -2.69 -11.29 -5.35
CA SER A 231 -3.48 -10.29 -6.06
C SER A 231 -3.27 -10.46 -7.58
N THR A 232 -4.30 -10.85 -8.32
CA THR A 232 -4.18 -11.05 -9.77
C THR A 232 -4.63 -9.77 -10.48
N THR A 233 -3.72 -9.13 -11.23
CA THR A 233 -4.10 -8.01 -12.11
C THR A 233 -4.40 -8.54 -13.49
N TYR A 234 -5.58 -8.21 -14.03
CA TYR A 234 -5.90 -8.48 -15.43
C TYR A 234 -5.42 -7.31 -16.29
N LEU A 235 -4.57 -7.62 -17.27
CA LEU A 235 -4.16 -6.68 -18.30
C LEU A 235 -5.30 -6.46 -19.30
N PRO A 236 -5.31 -5.33 -20.04
CA PRO A 236 -6.36 -5.03 -21.03
C PRO A 236 -6.52 -6.10 -22.13
N ASP A 237 -5.49 -6.92 -22.36
CA ASP A 237 -5.49 -8.06 -23.28
C ASP A 237 -6.07 -9.35 -22.68
N GLY A 238 -6.57 -9.29 -21.43
CA GLY A 238 -7.13 -10.42 -20.70
C GLY A 238 -6.10 -11.30 -20.01
N THR A 239 -4.80 -11.00 -20.12
CA THR A 239 -3.76 -11.78 -19.43
C THR A 239 -3.72 -11.46 -17.94
N SER A 240 -3.59 -12.49 -17.11
CA SER A 240 -3.54 -12.35 -15.66
C SER A 240 -2.10 -12.39 -15.17
N VAL A 241 -1.66 -11.35 -14.46
CA VAL A 241 -0.35 -11.31 -13.79
C VAL A 241 -0.56 -11.50 -12.29
N LEU A 242 0.05 -12.55 -11.72
CA LEU A 242 0.14 -12.73 -10.27
C LEU A 242 1.02 -11.61 -9.68
N ARG A 243 0.45 -10.78 -8.79
CA ARG A 243 1.25 -9.93 -7.90
C ARG A 243 1.92 -10.81 -6.83
N GLY A 244 3.12 -10.39 -6.42
CA GLY A 244 3.76 -10.91 -5.21
C GLY A 244 2.92 -10.61 -3.96
N SER A 245 3.22 -11.30 -2.86
CA SER A 245 2.47 -11.14 -1.62
C SER A 245 3.03 -9.97 -0.78
N PRO A 246 2.21 -8.97 -0.42
CA PRO A 246 2.57 -7.92 0.54
C PRO A 246 3.07 -8.46 1.89
N LEU A 247 2.74 -9.72 2.21
CA LEU A 247 3.07 -10.40 3.45
C LEU A 247 4.55 -10.39 3.82
N ASN A 248 5.47 -10.53 2.85
CA ASN A 248 6.90 -10.63 3.15
C ASN A 248 7.46 -9.30 3.67
N ALA A 249 7.11 -8.18 3.04
CA ALA A 249 7.41 -6.85 3.56
C ALA A 249 6.82 -6.61 4.95
N MET A 250 5.60 -7.10 5.20
CA MET A 250 4.93 -6.93 6.51
C MET A 250 5.54 -7.78 7.60
N ARG A 251 5.97 -9.00 7.30
CA ARG A 251 6.69 -9.85 8.26
C ARG A 251 7.98 -9.19 8.71
N SER A 252 8.76 -8.64 7.77
CA SER A 252 9.98 -7.90 8.09
C SER A 252 9.70 -6.66 8.94
N TYR A 253 8.64 -5.91 8.64
CA TYR A 253 8.24 -4.73 9.41
C TYR A 253 7.71 -5.08 10.83
N TRP A 254 6.86 -6.11 10.96
CA TRP A 254 6.37 -6.55 12.27
C TRP A 254 7.47 -7.16 13.13
N ALA A 255 8.46 -7.82 12.50
CA ALA A 255 9.65 -8.29 13.20
C ALA A 255 10.50 -7.12 13.71
N SER A 256 10.68 -6.05 12.91
CA SER A 256 11.51 -4.90 13.30
C SER A 256 10.93 -4.07 14.45
N ILE A 257 9.60 -4.09 14.62
CA ILE A 257 8.91 -3.40 15.72
C ILE A 257 8.51 -4.35 16.89
N GLY A 258 8.98 -5.60 16.86
CA GLY A 258 8.81 -6.57 17.96
C GLY A 258 7.40 -7.15 18.14
N VAL A 259 6.57 -7.17 17.09
CA VAL A 259 5.15 -7.58 17.16
C VAL A 259 4.91 -9.05 16.80
N LEU A 260 5.85 -9.71 16.11
CA LEU A 260 5.73 -11.12 15.71
C LEU A 260 6.24 -12.10 16.77
N ASP A 261 5.38 -13.03 17.16
CA ASP A 261 5.76 -14.27 17.84
C ASP A 261 6.10 -15.32 16.78
N PHE A 262 7.31 -15.88 16.84
CA PHE A 262 7.87 -16.80 15.82
C PHE A 262 7.06 -18.09 15.65
N SER A 263 6.10 -18.37 16.54
CA SER A 263 5.23 -19.54 16.53
C SER A 263 4.23 -19.59 15.36
N LEU A 264 3.92 -18.45 14.72
CA LEU A 264 3.05 -18.38 13.53
C LEU A 264 3.80 -18.46 12.20
N ALA A 265 5.14 -18.47 12.24
CA ALA A 265 5.97 -18.81 11.09
C ALA A 265 5.98 -20.33 10.94
N GLY A 266 4.95 -20.88 10.29
CA GLY A 266 5.00 -22.24 9.78
C GLY A 266 6.33 -22.42 9.04
N GLY A 267 7.11 -23.40 9.50
CA GLY A 267 8.53 -23.58 9.21
C GLY A 267 8.91 -23.26 7.77
N CYS A 268 9.59 -22.15 7.59
CA CYS A 268 10.44 -21.91 6.44
C CYS A 268 11.82 -21.62 7.03
N ASP A 269 12.74 -22.54 6.81
CA ASP A 269 14.12 -22.46 7.29
C ASP A 269 14.70 -21.08 7.03
N SER A 270 15.36 -20.56 8.05
CA SER A 270 15.95 -19.23 8.17
C SER A 270 17.21 -19.03 7.30
N SER A 271 17.23 -19.51 6.06
CA SER A 271 18.43 -19.48 5.21
C SER A 271 18.44 -18.47 4.06
N GLU A 272 17.42 -17.61 3.89
CA GLU A 272 17.44 -16.59 2.82
C GLU A 272 17.05 -15.19 3.31
N VAL A 273 17.69 -14.74 4.39
CA VAL A 273 17.73 -13.31 4.75
C VAL A 273 19.10 -12.77 4.37
N GLY A 274 19.30 -12.58 3.07
CA GLY A 274 20.38 -11.75 2.54
C GLY A 274 20.00 -10.29 2.70
N LEU A 275 20.41 -9.69 3.82
CA LEU A 275 20.25 -8.27 4.12
C LEU A 275 21.20 -7.43 3.26
N TRP A 276 20.66 -6.66 2.32
CA TRP A 276 21.16 -5.34 1.88
C TRP A 276 19.99 -4.48 1.36
#